data_AF-A0A229NW64-F1
#
_entry.id   AF-A0A229NW64-F1
#
_cell.length_a   1.000
_cell.length_b   1.000
_cell.length_c   1.000
_cell.angle_alpha   90.00
_cell.angle_beta   90.00
_cell.angle_gamma   90.00
#
_symmetry.space_group_name_H-M   'P 1'
#
loop_
_entity.id
_entity.type
_entity.pdbx_description
1 polymer ?
#
loop_
_entity_poly.entity_id
_entity_poly.type
_entity_poly.pdbx_seq_one_letter_code
_entity_poly.pdbx_strand_id
1 'polypeptide(L)'
;MFEEKQYQNTTWFISGDLKLRQQDFGDGRIGVWVSFHKFNVCFTMIMYDFIEWCREMDIDLEVGMSWNNHRGFMIENKDQALVRAEITRFININSLKPSEEDEEFSDDEWYS
;
A
#
# COMPACT_ATOMS: atom_id res chain seq x y z
N MET A 1 9.09 -5.32 -7.52
CA MET A 1 7.65 -5.52 -7.76
C MET A 1 7.34 -5.24 -9.22
N PHE A 2 6.47 -6.02 -9.86
CA PHE A 2 6.09 -5.87 -11.26
C PHE A 2 4.70 -5.28 -11.37
N GLU A 3 4.43 -4.55 -12.45
CA GLU A 3 3.06 -4.14 -12.78
C GLU A 3 2.26 -5.37 -13.22
N GLU A 4 1.12 -5.60 -12.57
CA GLU A 4 0.19 -6.69 -12.86
C GLU A 4 -0.86 -6.24 -13.89
N LYS A 5 -1.41 -5.04 -13.69
CA LYS A 5 -2.54 -4.50 -14.44
C LYS A 5 -2.56 -2.98 -14.30
N GLN A 6 -3.04 -2.29 -15.33
CA GLN A 6 -3.38 -0.86 -15.27
C GLN A 6 -4.77 -0.63 -15.84
N TYR A 7 -5.58 0.20 -15.18
CA TYR A 7 -6.87 0.65 -15.67
C TYR A 7 -7.18 2.06 -15.15
N GLN A 8 -7.45 2.98 -16.08
CA GLN A 8 -7.65 4.40 -15.79
C GLN A 8 -6.50 4.98 -14.96
N ASN A 9 -6.80 5.58 -13.81
CA ASN A 9 -5.85 6.16 -12.87
C ASN A 9 -5.35 5.15 -11.82
N THR A 10 -5.62 3.86 -11.99
CA THR A 10 -5.24 2.82 -11.03
C THR A 10 -4.28 1.82 -11.65
N THR A 11 -3.22 1.51 -10.93
CA THR A 11 -2.20 0.53 -11.29
C THR A 11 -2.06 -0.49 -10.17
N TRP A 12 -2.09 -1.77 -10.52
CA TRP A 12 -1.88 -2.88 -9.59
C TRP A 12 -0.48 -3.45 -9.80
N PHE A 13 0.20 -3.72 -8.69
CA PHE A 13 1.53 -4.31 -8.69
C PHE A 13 1.54 -5.60 -7.88
N ILE A 14 2.41 -6.54 -8.25
CA ILE A 14 2.54 -7.83 -7.58
C ILE A 14 4.00 -8.26 -7.41
N SER A 15 4.30 -8.94 -6.30
CA SER A 15 5.57 -9.61 -6.01
C SER A 15 5.35 -10.76 -5.03
N GLY A 16 5.19 -11.98 -5.53
CA GLY A 16 4.80 -13.12 -4.69
C GLY A 16 3.40 -12.89 -4.11
N ASP A 17 3.27 -13.01 -2.79
CA ASP A 17 2.01 -12.80 -2.07
C ASP A 17 1.71 -11.32 -1.74
N LEU A 18 2.65 -10.41 -2.02
CA LEU A 18 2.47 -8.98 -1.85
C LEU A 18 1.86 -8.38 -3.12
N LYS A 19 0.72 -7.71 -2.96
CA LYS A 19 0.06 -6.92 -3.99
C LYS A 19 -0.09 -5.48 -3.51
N LEU A 20 0.04 -4.52 -4.44
CA LEU A 20 -0.28 -3.12 -4.20
C LEU A 20 -1.35 -2.66 -5.19
N ARG A 21 -2.30 -1.87 -4.70
CA ARG A 21 -3.20 -1.06 -5.52
C ARG A 21 -2.73 0.39 -5.38
N GLN A 22 -2.39 1.02 -6.49
CA GLN A 22 -1.94 2.41 -6.52
C GLN A 22 -2.91 3.24 -7.36
N GLN A 23 -3.50 4.29 -6.79
CA GLN A 23 -4.46 5.16 -7.47
C GLN A 23 -3.99 6.61 -7.48
N ASP A 24 -3.98 7.22 -8.65
CA ASP A 24 -3.71 8.65 -8.83
C ASP A 24 -5.01 9.46 -8.72
N PHE A 25 -5.11 10.36 -7.74
CA PHE A 25 -6.31 11.19 -7.55
C PHE A 25 -6.39 12.40 -8.50
N GLY A 26 -5.34 12.66 -9.29
CA GLY A 26 -5.28 13.76 -10.26
C GLY A 26 -4.98 15.13 -9.64
N ASP A 27 -4.78 15.20 -8.33
CA ASP A 27 -4.43 16.40 -7.57
C ASP A 27 -2.99 16.38 -7.03
N GLY A 28 -2.18 15.45 -7.52
CA GLY A 28 -0.81 15.22 -7.06
C GLY A 28 -0.69 14.22 -5.92
N ARG A 29 -1.82 13.72 -5.38
CA ARG A 29 -1.82 12.65 -4.37
C ARG A 29 -2.00 11.28 -4.99
N ILE A 30 -1.31 10.32 -4.40
CA ILE A 30 -1.41 8.90 -4.73
C ILE A 30 -1.91 8.16 -3.51
N GLY A 31 -2.93 7.31 -3.69
CA GLY A 31 -3.35 6.33 -2.71
C GLY A 31 -2.66 4.99 -2.95
N VAL A 32 -2.13 4.37 -1.91
CA VAL A 32 -1.49 3.05 -1.94
C VAL A 32 -2.15 2.14 -0.92
N TRP A 33 -2.72 1.03 -1.38
CA TRP A 33 -3.25 -0.04 -0.51
C TRP A 33 -2.38 -1.27 -0.64
N VAL A 34 -2.12 -1.92 0.49
CA VAL A 34 -1.17 -3.02 0.60
C VAL A 34 -1.93 -4.30 0.97
N SER A 35 -1.87 -5.29 0.08
CA SER A 35 -2.41 -6.62 0.32
C SER A 35 -1.26 -7.61 0.48
N PHE A 36 -1.24 -8.35 1.58
CA PHE A 36 -0.30 -9.45 1.79
C PHE A 36 -1.07 -10.70 2.21
N HIS A 37 -0.97 -11.77 1.42
CA HIS A 37 -1.83 -12.95 1.55
C HIS A 37 -3.34 -12.63 1.57
N LYS A 38 -3.78 -11.66 0.75
CA LYS A 38 -5.16 -11.11 0.67
C LYS A 38 -5.58 -10.19 1.82
N PHE A 39 -4.76 -9.96 2.84
CA PHE A 39 -5.11 -9.08 3.95
C PHE A 39 -4.58 -7.67 3.78
N ASN A 40 -5.36 -6.67 4.21
CA ASN A 40 -4.95 -5.28 4.31
C ASN A 40 -3.96 -5.09 5.46
N VAL A 41 -2.67 -5.14 5.15
CA VAL A 41 -1.62 -5.02 6.17
C VAL A 41 -1.23 -3.58 6.50
N CYS A 42 -1.95 -2.57 6.00
CA CYS A 42 -1.65 -1.16 6.29
C CYS A 42 -1.67 -0.88 7.81
N PHE A 43 -2.63 -1.46 8.55
CA PHE A 43 -2.69 -1.28 10.01
C PHE A 43 -1.50 -1.95 10.72
N THR A 44 -1.21 -3.20 10.39
CA THR A 44 -0.04 -3.91 10.89
C THR A 44 1.26 -3.15 10.59
N MET A 45 1.41 -2.56 9.40
CA MET A 45 2.57 -1.74 9.05
C MET A 45 2.70 -0.48 9.92
N ILE A 46 1.58 0.18 10.23
CA ILE A 46 1.55 1.33 11.15
C ILE A 46 2.03 0.90 12.55
N MET A 47 1.55 -0.25 13.04
CA MET A 47 1.96 -0.79 14.34
C MET A 47 3.45 -1.14 14.43
N TYR A 48 4.13 -1.31 13.29
CA TYR A 48 5.56 -1.58 13.19
C TYR A 48 6.38 -0.32 12.84
N ASP A 49 5.80 0.88 12.98
CA ASP A 49 6.44 2.18 12.73
C ASP A 49 6.77 2.46 11.27
N PHE A 50 6.00 1.92 10.30
CA PHE A 50 6.22 2.21 8.88
C PHE A 50 6.13 3.71 8.53
N ILE A 51 5.29 4.47 9.24
CA ILE A 51 5.17 5.91 9.02
C ILE A 51 6.48 6.62 9.39
N GLU A 52 7.08 6.27 10.53
CA GLU A 52 8.37 6.84 10.94
C GLU A 52 9.49 6.40 9.99
N TRP A 53 9.48 5.14 9.55
CA TRP A 53 10.40 4.63 8.53
C TRP A 53 10.38 5.50 7.25
N CYS A 54 9.19 5.82 6.74
CA CYS A 54 9.04 6.72 5.59
C CYS A 54 9.50 8.15 5.89
N ARG A 55 9.20 8.67 7.08
CA ARG A 55 9.58 10.03 7.49
C ARG A 55 11.09 10.21 7.55
N GLU A 56 11.85 9.20 7.95
CA GLU A 56 13.34 9.22 7.92
C GLU A 56 13.91 9.40 6.51
N MET A 57 13.10 9.14 5.47
CA MET A 57 13.45 9.29 4.06
C MET A 57 12.83 10.54 3.41
N ASP A 58 12.30 11.48 4.20
CA ASP A 58 11.60 12.69 3.72
C ASP A 58 10.35 12.39 2.88
N ILE A 59 9.71 11.26 3.16
CA ILE A 59 8.43 10.88 2.56
C ILE A 59 7.33 11.21 3.57
N ASP A 60 6.50 12.19 3.23
CA ASP A 60 5.29 12.47 4.02
C ASP A 60 4.18 11.50 3.62
N LEU A 61 3.56 10.89 4.62
CA LEU A 61 2.60 9.81 4.45
C LEU A 61 1.46 9.99 5.44
N GLU A 62 0.25 10.06 4.91
CA GLU A 62 -0.98 10.11 5.68
C GLU A 62 -1.76 8.79 5.57
N VAL A 63 -2.58 8.48 6.56
CA VAL A 63 -3.48 7.33 6.49
C VAL A 63 -4.84 7.81 6.01
N GLY A 64 -5.31 7.24 4.90
CA GLY A 64 -6.61 7.54 4.31
C GLY A 64 -7.50 6.29 4.19
N MET A 65 -8.81 6.52 4.04
CA MET A 65 -9.84 5.47 3.86
C MET A 65 -10.66 5.70 2.58
N SER A 66 -10.04 6.30 1.55
CA SER A 66 -10.74 6.81 0.36
C SER A 66 -11.22 5.73 -0.61
N TRP A 67 -10.76 4.48 -0.47
CA TRP A 67 -11.21 3.34 -1.30
C TRP A 67 -11.92 2.32 -0.41
N ASN A 68 -13.22 2.13 -0.62
CA ASN A 68 -14.08 1.20 0.12
C ASN A 68 -13.93 1.22 1.65
N ASN A 69 -13.58 2.37 2.22
CA ASN A 69 -13.29 2.53 3.64
C ASN A 69 -12.07 1.72 4.16
N HIS A 70 -11.26 1.15 3.27
CA HIS A 70 -10.03 0.46 3.61
C HIS A 70 -8.90 1.44 3.87
N ARG A 71 -8.14 1.17 4.95
CA ARG A 71 -6.91 1.91 5.25
C ARG A 71 -5.91 1.76 4.11
N GLY A 72 -5.41 2.89 3.64
CA GLY A 72 -4.31 3.00 2.70
C GLY A 72 -3.42 4.19 3.04
N PHE A 73 -2.28 4.26 2.38
CA PHE A 73 -1.32 5.34 2.52
C PHE A 73 -1.56 6.39 1.43
N MET A 74 -1.65 7.64 1.83
CA MET A 74 -1.72 8.79 0.94
C MET A 74 -0.36 9.46 0.92
N ILE A 75 0.20 9.59 -0.28
CA ILE A 75 1.56 10.09 -0.52
C ILE A 75 1.56 11.08 -1.68
N GLU A 76 2.64 11.84 -1.83
CA GLU A 76 2.83 12.66 -3.02
C GLU A 76 3.22 11.81 -4.24
N ASN A 77 2.82 12.25 -5.42
CA ASN A 77 3.09 11.55 -6.69
C ASN A 77 4.59 11.33 -6.96
N LYS A 78 5.45 12.25 -6.48
CA LYS A 78 6.91 12.12 -6.60
C LYS A 78 7.46 10.89 -5.86
N ASP A 79 6.79 10.43 -4.80
CA ASP A 79 7.30 9.40 -3.89
C ASP A 79 6.80 7.98 -4.22
N GLN A 80 5.85 7.85 -5.15
CA GLN A 80 5.17 6.58 -5.48
C GLN A 80 6.13 5.39 -5.71
N ALA A 81 7.24 5.62 -6.41
CA ALA A 81 8.18 4.58 -6.77
C ALA A 81 9.02 4.13 -5.58
N LEU A 82 9.43 5.10 -4.74
CA LEU A 82 10.19 4.86 -3.53
C LEU A 82 9.32 4.16 -2.49
N VAL A 83 8.11 4.63 -2.24
CA VAL A 83 7.16 4.01 -1.31
C VAL A 83 6.88 2.56 -1.70
N ARG A 84 6.64 2.27 -2.98
CA ARG A 84 6.47 0.88 -3.45
C ARG A 84 7.68 -0.02 -3.13
N ALA A 85 8.89 0.50 -3.31
CA ALA A 85 10.11 -0.23 -2.98
C ALA A 85 10.24 -0.44 -1.46
N GLU A 86 9.98 0.59 -0.67
CA GLU A 86 10.10 0.55 0.79
C GLU A 86 9.02 -0.31 1.44
N ILE A 87 7.78 -0.37 0.92
CA ILE A 87 6.77 -1.34 1.41
C ILE A 87 7.30 -2.77 1.27
N THR A 88 7.87 -3.11 0.11
CA THR A 88 8.46 -4.44 -0.13
C THR A 88 9.58 -4.72 0.86
N ARG A 89 10.49 -3.76 1.02
CA ARG A 89 11.66 -3.87 1.91
C ARG A 89 11.25 -4.00 3.37
N PHE A 90 10.28 -3.20 3.81
CA PHE A 90 9.79 -3.16 5.17
C PHE A 90 9.10 -4.47 5.57
N ILE A 91 8.25 -5.01 4.71
CA ILE A 91 7.61 -6.32 4.93
C ILE A 91 8.66 -7.42 5.09
N ASN A 92 9.68 -7.43 4.22
CA ASN A 92 10.73 -8.43 4.26
C ASN A 92 11.63 -8.33 5.51
N ILE A 93 12.07 -7.10 5.86
CA ILE A 93 12.96 -6.87 7.01
C ILE A 93 12.26 -7.26 8.32
N ASN A 94 11.00 -6.87 8.47
CA ASN A 94 10.24 -7.13 9.68
C ASN A 94 9.59 -8.53 9.69
N SER A 95 9.76 -9.32 8.61
CA SER A 95 9.08 -10.61 8.43
C SER A 95 7.57 -10.50 8.71
N LEU A 96 6.97 -9.42 8.23
CA LEU A 96 5.58 -9.07 8.52
C LEU A 96 4.65 -10.21 8.11
N LYS A 97 3.64 -10.41 8.94
CA LYS A 97 2.53 -11.32 8.68
C LYS A 97 1.23 -10.58 8.94
N PRO A 98 0.15 -10.91 8.22
CA PRO A 98 -1.16 -10.39 8.57
C PRO A 98 -1.51 -10.71 10.02
N SER A 99 -2.16 -9.76 10.68
CA SER A 99 -2.74 -9.94 12.01
C SER A 99 -4.19 -10.43 11.92
N GLU A 100 -4.74 -10.96 13.02
CA GLU A 100 -6.16 -11.35 13.09
C GLU A 100 -7.11 -10.14 12.94
N GLU A 101 -6.60 -8.92 13.11
CA GLU A 101 -7.35 -7.68 12.99
C GLU A 101 -7.30 -7.10 11.57
N ASP A 102 -6.48 -7.66 10.67
CA ASP A 102 -6.37 -7.17 9.30
C ASP A 102 -7.59 -7.57 8.47
N GLU A 103 -8.14 -6.60 7.75
CA GLU A 103 -9.29 -6.79 6.86
C GLU A 103 -8.90 -7.66 5.65
N GLU A 104 -9.68 -8.69 5.32
CA GLU A 104 -9.46 -9.49 4.11
C GLU A 104 -10.07 -8.81 2.88
N PHE A 105 -9.32 -8.72 1.79
CA PHE A 105 -9.81 -8.28 0.50
C PHE A 105 -10.40 -9.45 -0.29
N SER A 106 -11.58 -9.26 -0.87
CA SER A 106 -12.04 -10.14 -1.94
C SER A 106 -11.33 -9.81 -3.26
N ASP A 107 -11.18 -10.80 -4.15
CA ASP A 107 -10.55 -10.58 -5.46
C ASP A 107 -11.38 -9.60 -6.31
N ASP A 108 -12.71 -9.68 -6.26
CA ASP A 108 -13.61 -8.77 -6.97
C ASP A 108 -13.46 -7.33 -6.49
N GLU A 109 -13.36 -7.14 -5.17
CA GLU A 109 -13.11 -5.83 -4.57
C GLU A 109 -11.75 -5.28 -4.99
N TRP A 110 -10.69 -6.10 -4.89
CA TRP A 110 -9.31 -5.66 -5.14
C TRP A 110 -9.11 -5.02 -6.52
N TYR A 111 -9.80 -5.54 -7.54
CA TYR A 111 -9.69 -5.04 -8.91
C TYR A 111 -10.80 -4.04 -9.31
N SER A 112 -11.53 -3.49 -8.33
CA SER A 112 -12.54 -2.43 -8.53
C SER A 112 -11.96 -1.01 -8.69
#